data_AF-A0AAX4J0N6-F1
#
_entry.id   AF-A0AAX4J0N6-F1
#
_cell.length_a   1.000
_cell.length_b   1.000
_cell.length_c   1.000
_cell.angle_alpha   90.00
_cell.angle_beta   90.00
_cell.angle_gamma   90.00
#
_symmetry.space_group_name_H-M   'P 1'
#
loop_
_entity.id
_entity.type
_entity.pdbx_description
1 polymer ?
#
loop_
_entity_poly.entity_id
_entity_poly.type
_entity_poly.pdbx_seq_one_letter_code
_entity_poly.pdbx_strand_id
1 'polypeptide(L)'
;MERSSPSVPFAVRVLDDAVGAAATVQQRQDFDHLMPATSRAKHDHIVVPGAGDLDFLERELLVRRLNDVQDLLWICGRPMPPRPLHYQTLTSREIHVTENPELHLVWSKNRIFVKPIPRWLLSPDFWAVHLVGGAEDKQSQPRKQQLVACALGFLFTYTALIAYESDFRIASDKGLVPPEMKWDRWRALSAQIVQNHCYASINPRYWYGELRLSRLNKIYRVRLGYVLRGYSKVASHAVYEDLLQDNFATLAAILGYVVIVLTAMQVGLATDRLVGDSSFQSVSYGFTVFSILAPLIACVAIFGVVVAMFVSSWMVTKVYERKRFQEMGVEPFWRDQKKEGRYEQVAAK
;
A
#
# COMPACT_ATOMS: atom_id res chain seq x y z
N MET A 1 -7.85 8.04 -27.52
CA MET A 1 -8.53 8.86 -26.49
C MET A 1 -7.74 10.14 -26.34
N GLU A 2 -8.26 11.25 -26.87
CA GLU A 2 -7.70 12.58 -26.62
C GLU A 2 -7.68 12.83 -25.12
N ARG A 3 -6.48 13.03 -24.55
CA ARG A 3 -6.36 13.43 -23.14
C ARG A 3 -6.87 14.86 -23.06
N SER A 4 -8.03 15.06 -22.47
CA SER A 4 -8.55 16.38 -22.13
C SER A 4 -7.49 17.15 -21.36
N SER A 5 -7.28 18.42 -21.72
CA SER A 5 -6.39 19.32 -21.01
C SER A 5 -6.75 19.31 -19.52
N PRO A 6 -5.75 19.25 -18.61
CA PRO A 6 -6.04 19.19 -17.18
C PRO A 6 -6.83 20.44 -16.78
N SER A 7 -8.02 20.26 -16.22
CA SER A 7 -8.82 21.33 -15.64
C SER A 7 -8.70 21.32 -14.12
N VAL A 8 -9.04 22.44 -13.49
CA VAL A 8 -9.09 22.51 -12.03
C VAL A 8 -10.22 21.59 -11.53
N PRO A 9 -9.95 20.67 -10.58
CA PRO A 9 -10.91 19.62 -10.22
C PRO A 9 -12.10 20.08 -9.36
N PHE A 10 -11.98 21.23 -8.71
CA PHE A 10 -13.02 21.79 -7.85
C PHE A 10 -12.91 23.32 -7.80
N ALA A 11 -14.02 24.00 -7.50
CA ALA A 11 -14.08 25.44 -7.30
C ALA A 11 -14.34 25.83 -5.84
N VAL A 12 -14.62 24.87 -4.95
CA VAL A 12 -14.88 25.13 -3.53
C VAL A 12 -13.64 25.67 -2.86
N ARG A 13 -13.78 26.83 -2.21
CA ARG A 13 -12.73 27.47 -1.41
C ARG A 13 -12.89 27.05 0.05
N VAL A 14 -12.20 25.98 0.43
CA VAL A 14 -12.35 25.39 1.76
C VAL A 14 -11.52 26.09 2.84
N LEU A 15 -10.46 26.81 2.44
CA LEU A 15 -9.53 27.51 3.33
C LEU A 15 -9.90 28.96 3.60
N ASP A 16 -10.81 29.55 2.81
CA ASP A 16 -11.19 30.95 2.96
C ASP A 16 -12.09 31.11 4.18
N ASP A 17 -11.75 31.98 5.12
CA ASP A 17 -12.69 32.40 6.15
C ASP A 17 -13.83 33.19 5.51
N ALA A 18 -15.05 33.00 6.01
CA ALA A 18 -16.26 33.66 5.51
C ALA A 18 -16.22 35.21 5.57
N VAL A 19 -15.14 35.81 6.08
CA VAL A 19 -14.96 37.25 6.31
C VAL A 19 -13.96 37.88 5.31
N GLY A 20 -13.28 37.10 4.48
CA GLY A 20 -12.14 37.57 3.66
C GLY A 20 -12.40 37.74 2.16
N ALA A 21 -13.55 38.25 1.71
CA ALA A 21 -13.86 38.39 0.28
C ALA A 21 -13.01 39.46 -0.47
N ALA A 22 -12.07 40.13 0.21
CA ALA A 22 -11.32 41.28 -0.32
C ALA A 22 -9.80 41.06 -0.42
N ALA A 23 -9.31 39.83 -0.59
CA ALA A 23 -7.89 39.61 -0.93
C ALA A 23 -7.58 40.14 -2.34
N THR A 24 -6.55 40.97 -2.48
CA THR A 24 -6.06 41.51 -3.77
C THR A 24 -5.49 40.39 -4.65
N VAL A 25 -5.50 40.58 -5.97
CA VAL A 25 -5.01 39.58 -6.95
C VAL A 25 -3.57 39.14 -6.67
N GLN A 26 -2.72 40.05 -6.18
CA GLN A 26 -1.34 39.77 -5.76
C GLN A 26 -1.26 38.80 -4.57
N GLN A 27 -2.15 38.98 -3.59
CA GLN A 27 -2.23 38.14 -2.38
C GLN A 27 -2.78 36.74 -2.69
N ARG A 28 -3.53 36.60 -3.80
CA ARG A 28 -4.01 35.30 -4.33
C ARG A 28 -2.93 34.49 -5.05
N GLN A 29 -1.77 35.08 -5.32
CA GLN A 29 -0.63 34.42 -5.97
C GLN A 29 0.51 34.08 -5.01
N ASP A 30 0.45 34.55 -3.76
CA ASP A 30 1.39 34.19 -2.70
C ASP A 30 0.86 32.97 -1.93
N PHE A 31 1.42 31.79 -2.26
CA PHE A 31 1.06 30.53 -1.63
C PHE A 31 2.05 30.12 -0.54
N ASP A 32 3.05 30.93 -0.19
CA ASP A 32 4.13 30.54 0.73
C ASP A 32 3.58 30.21 2.13
N HIS A 33 2.48 30.86 2.54
CA HIS A 33 1.77 30.56 3.79
C HIS A 33 1.09 29.18 3.83
N LEU A 34 0.89 28.53 2.68
CA LEU A 34 0.35 27.16 2.56
C LEU A 34 1.45 26.10 2.50
N MET A 35 2.69 26.51 2.27
CA MET A 35 3.84 25.63 2.12
C MET A 35 4.39 25.17 3.49
N PRO A 36 5.03 24.00 3.57
CA PRO A 36 5.69 23.58 4.79
C PRO A 36 6.90 24.48 5.08
N ALA A 37 7.24 24.64 6.36
CA ALA A 37 8.33 25.51 6.80
C ALA A 37 9.69 25.16 6.16
N THR A 38 9.97 23.87 6.01
CA THR A 38 11.17 23.37 5.34
C THR A 38 10.89 22.05 4.64
N SER A 39 11.72 21.70 3.65
CA SER A 39 11.73 20.38 3.01
C SER A 39 13.15 19.86 2.86
N ARG A 40 13.29 18.54 2.75
CA ARG A 40 14.58 17.90 2.44
C ARG A 40 14.70 17.76 0.93
N ALA A 41 15.68 18.44 0.34
CA ALA A 41 16.03 18.37 -1.07
C ALA A 41 17.01 17.22 -1.34
N LYS A 42 17.56 17.17 -2.57
CA LYS A 42 18.60 16.21 -2.94
C LYS A 42 19.83 16.35 -2.02
N HIS A 43 20.51 15.23 -1.75
CA HIS A 43 21.68 15.16 -0.84
C HIS A 43 21.40 15.60 0.59
N ASP A 44 20.17 15.40 1.07
CA ASP A 44 19.74 15.68 2.44
C ASP A 44 19.80 17.16 2.88
N HIS A 45 19.98 18.09 1.93
CA HIS A 45 19.93 19.53 2.20
C HIS A 45 18.55 19.98 2.66
N ILE A 46 18.50 20.89 3.64
CA ILE A 46 17.27 21.50 4.13
C ILE A 46 17.05 22.80 3.38
N VAL A 47 15.89 22.95 2.73
CA VAL A 47 15.53 24.11 1.92
C VAL A 47 14.13 24.62 2.31
N VAL A 48 13.88 25.92 2.08
CA VAL A 48 12.52 26.49 2.16
C VAL A 48 11.84 26.27 0.81
N PRO A 49 10.74 25.50 0.75
CA PRO A 49 10.09 25.19 -0.51
C PRO A 49 9.21 26.35 -1.00
N GLY A 50 9.39 26.75 -2.26
CA GLY A 50 8.52 27.71 -2.92
C GLY A 50 7.36 27.02 -3.66
N ALA A 51 6.23 27.71 -3.80
CA ALA A 51 5.03 27.18 -4.45
C ALA A 51 5.24 26.71 -5.90
N GLY A 52 6.18 27.34 -6.61
CA GLY A 52 6.58 26.99 -7.98
C GLY A 52 7.70 25.95 -8.10
N ASP A 53 8.24 25.44 -6.99
CA ASP A 53 9.31 24.43 -7.02
C ASP A 53 8.77 23.07 -7.44
N LEU A 54 8.91 22.75 -8.73
CA LEU A 54 8.51 21.45 -9.30
C LEU A 54 9.23 20.28 -8.63
N ASP A 55 10.50 20.43 -8.24
CA ASP A 55 11.24 19.35 -7.61
C ASP A 55 10.68 19.06 -6.21
N PHE A 56 10.20 20.07 -5.48
CA PHE A 56 9.45 19.89 -4.24
C PHE A 56 8.12 19.18 -4.47
N LEU A 57 7.30 19.65 -5.41
CA LEU A 57 6.00 19.04 -5.72
C LEU A 57 6.14 17.58 -6.15
N GLU A 58 7.20 17.24 -6.88
CA GLU A 58 7.50 15.86 -7.23
C GLU A 58 7.80 14.97 -6.03
N ARG A 59 8.54 15.47 -5.04
CA ARG A 59 8.82 14.73 -3.80
C ARG A 59 7.55 14.53 -2.96
N GLU A 60 6.65 15.52 -2.97
CA GLU A 60 5.43 15.51 -2.18
C GLU A 60 4.28 14.68 -2.78
N LEU A 61 4.22 14.55 -4.12
CA LEU A 61 3.10 13.90 -4.81
C LEU A 61 3.47 12.60 -5.53
N LEU A 62 4.69 12.48 -6.07
CA LEU A 62 5.02 11.32 -6.89
C LEU A 62 5.31 10.09 -6.03
N VAL A 63 4.77 8.97 -6.46
CA VAL A 63 4.88 7.65 -5.81
C VAL A 63 5.74 6.71 -6.64
N ARG A 64 6.97 7.14 -6.99
CA ARG A 64 7.84 6.47 -7.97
C ARG A 64 8.06 5.00 -7.65
N ARG A 65 8.40 4.69 -6.39
CA ARG A 65 8.68 3.31 -5.97
C ARG A 65 7.46 2.41 -6.18
N LEU A 66 6.27 2.91 -5.87
CA LEU A 66 5.05 2.12 -6.06
C LEU A 66 4.72 1.90 -7.53
N ASN A 67 5.02 2.86 -8.39
CA ASN A 67 4.86 2.73 -9.84
C ASN A 67 5.79 1.62 -10.40
N ASP A 68 7.01 1.46 -9.86
CA ASP A 68 7.96 0.42 -10.28
C ASP A 68 7.46 -1.02 -10.04
N VAL A 69 6.51 -1.18 -9.11
CA VAL A 69 5.91 -2.48 -8.75
C VAL A 69 4.43 -2.54 -9.03
N GLN A 70 3.92 -1.65 -9.91
CA GLN A 70 2.51 -1.51 -10.24
C GLN A 70 1.86 -2.84 -10.64
N ASP A 71 2.57 -3.66 -11.42
CA ASP A 71 2.13 -4.96 -11.91
C ASP A 71 2.00 -6.04 -10.83
N LEU A 72 2.57 -5.80 -9.65
CA LEU A 72 2.55 -6.70 -8.49
C LEU A 72 1.70 -6.16 -7.33
N LEU A 73 1.11 -4.96 -7.46
CA LEU A 73 0.30 -4.37 -6.38
C LEU A 73 -0.95 -5.20 -6.04
N TRP A 74 -1.45 -6.00 -6.97
CA TRP A 74 -2.52 -6.98 -6.72
C TRP A 74 -2.18 -8.00 -5.63
N ILE A 75 -0.88 -8.26 -5.40
CA ILE A 75 -0.42 -9.10 -4.29
C ILE A 75 -0.59 -8.33 -2.98
N CYS A 76 -0.33 -7.03 -2.97
CA CYS A 76 -0.37 -6.19 -1.77
C CYS A 76 -1.78 -5.82 -1.32
N GLY A 77 -2.72 -5.64 -2.26
CA GLY A 77 -4.08 -5.17 -2.00
C GLY A 77 -5.02 -5.43 -3.17
N ARG A 78 -6.32 -5.25 -2.94
CA ARG A 78 -7.34 -5.32 -4.00
C ARG A 78 -7.50 -3.95 -4.66
N PRO A 79 -7.84 -3.87 -5.96
CA PRO A 79 -8.06 -2.60 -6.66
C PRO A 79 -9.42 -2.00 -6.26
N MET A 80 -9.52 -1.54 -5.02
CA MET A 80 -10.71 -0.91 -4.44
C MET A 80 -10.29 0.35 -3.67
N PRO A 81 -11.18 1.36 -3.56
CA PRO A 81 -10.95 2.50 -2.68
C PRO A 81 -10.66 2.06 -1.24
N PRO A 82 -9.93 2.89 -0.46
CA PRO A 82 -9.67 2.57 0.95
C PRO A 82 -10.97 2.54 1.75
N ARG A 83 -10.99 1.80 2.85
CA ARG A 83 -12.15 1.78 3.75
C ARG A 83 -12.16 3.04 4.63
N PRO A 84 -13.35 3.53 5.05
CA PRO A 84 -13.47 4.73 5.88
C PRO A 84 -12.70 4.66 7.21
N LEU A 85 -12.36 5.81 7.79
CA LEU A 85 -11.53 5.91 9.00
C LEU A 85 -12.13 5.22 10.23
N HIS A 86 -13.44 5.33 10.43
CA HIS A 86 -14.13 4.61 11.50
C HIS A 86 -13.97 3.10 11.34
N TYR A 87 -14.01 2.59 10.10
CA TYR A 87 -13.79 1.17 9.82
C TYR A 87 -12.35 0.74 10.13
N GLN A 88 -11.36 1.59 9.84
CA GLN A 88 -9.96 1.33 10.22
C GLN A 88 -9.86 1.12 11.74
N THR A 89 -10.49 2.02 12.50
CA THR A 89 -10.53 1.97 13.96
C THR A 89 -11.27 0.73 14.47
N LEU A 90 -12.42 0.37 13.87
CA LEU A 90 -13.16 -0.85 14.18
C LEU A 90 -12.34 -2.13 13.96
N THR A 91 -11.45 -2.13 12.96
CA THR A 91 -10.53 -3.24 12.68
C THR A 91 -9.28 -3.20 13.57
N SER A 92 -9.31 -2.41 14.65
CA SER A 92 -8.18 -2.21 15.57
C SER A 92 -6.91 -1.68 14.87
N ARG A 93 -7.07 -0.90 13.80
CA ARG A 93 -5.94 -0.20 13.15
C ARG A 93 -5.81 1.21 13.71
N GLU A 94 -4.61 1.51 14.18
CA GLU A 94 -4.20 2.85 14.55
C GLU A 94 -3.80 3.65 13.30
N ILE A 95 -4.28 4.89 13.23
CA ILE A 95 -3.98 5.81 12.13
C ILE A 95 -2.72 6.61 12.49
N HIS A 96 -1.65 6.39 11.73
CA HIS A 96 -0.35 7.05 11.90
C HIS A 96 -0.12 8.08 10.79
N VAL A 97 0.26 9.30 11.18
CA VAL A 97 0.59 10.38 10.24
C VAL A 97 1.93 10.10 9.55
N THR A 98 2.02 10.35 8.24
CA THR A 98 3.26 10.25 7.46
C THR A 98 3.34 11.38 6.44
N GLU A 99 4.45 12.11 6.34
CA GLU A 99 4.61 13.05 5.23
C GLU A 99 5.07 12.38 3.92
N ASN A 100 5.49 11.12 3.97
CA ASN A 100 5.90 10.39 2.77
C ASN A 100 4.67 9.95 1.95
N PRO A 101 4.47 10.43 0.70
CA PRO A 101 3.34 10.03 -0.15
C PRO A 101 3.35 8.53 -0.48
N GLU A 102 4.52 7.91 -0.51
CA GLU A 102 4.66 6.48 -0.78
C GLU A 102 4.07 5.59 0.33
N LEU A 103 4.00 6.10 1.56
CA LEU A 103 3.40 5.37 2.68
C LEU A 103 1.90 5.61 2.82
N HIS A 104 1.31 6.56 2.09
CA HIS A 104 -0.13 6.81 2.17
C HIS A 104 -0.91 5.53 1.80
N LEU A 105 -1.81 5.11 2.71
CA LEU A 105 -2.61 3.88 2.70
C LEU A 105 -1.83 2.56 2.72
N VAL A 106 -0.54 2.61 3.06
CA VAL A 106 0.22 1.42 3.38
C VAL A 106 -0.05 1.06 4.84
N TRP A 107 -0.32 -0.21 5.11
CA TRP A 107 -0.59 -0.69 6.48
C TRP A 107 0.26 -1.89 6.85
N SER A 108 0.51 -2.05 8.14
CA SER A 108 1.30 -3.13 8.72
C SER A 108 0.80 -3.47 10.11
N LYS A 109 0.54 -4.75 10.38
CA LYS A 109 -0.07 -5.20 11.66
C LYS A 109 -1.32 -4.36 11.96
N ASN A 110 -1.30 -3.62 13.08
CA ASN A 110 -2.41 -2.83 13.59
C ASN A 110 -2.26 -1.34 13.30
N ARG A 111 -1.52 -0.95 12.26
CA ARG A 111 -1.32 0.47 11.92
C ARG A 111 -1.45 0.72 10.42
N ILE A 112 -2.07 1.83 10.08
CA ILE A 112 -2.18 2.36 8.72
C ILE A 112 -1.53 3.74 8.67
N PHE A 113 -0.70 3.98 7.66
CA PHE A 113 -0.04 5.26 7.46
C PHE A 113 -0.87 6.13 6.53
N VAL A 114 -1.20 7.34 6.95
CA VAL A 114 -2.01 8.29 6.20
C VAL A 114 -1.29 9.63 6.16
N LYS A 115 -0.97 10.09 4.95
CA LYS A 115 -0.46 11.44 4.73
C LYS A 115 -1.56 12.49 4.85
N PRO A 116 -1.44 13.51 5.73
CA PRO A 116 -2.39 14.62 5.85
C PRO A 116 -2.61 15.34 4.52
N ILE A 117 -3.78 15.95 4.32
CA ILE A 117 -4.04 16.74 3.12
C ILE A 117 -3.20 18.02 3.19
N PRO A 118 -2.26 18.24 2.25
CA PRO A 118 -1.52 19.49 2.22
C PRO A 118 -2.46 20.67 1.94
N ARG A 119 -2.28 21.79 2.65
CA ARG A 119 -3.18 22.95 2.52
C ARG A 119 -3.19 23.51 1.10
N TRP A 120 -2.02 23.60 0.46
CA TRP A 120 -1.91 24.07 -0.93
C TRP A 120 -2.72 23.20 -1.91
N LEU A 121 -2.92 21.90 -1.63
CA LEU A 121 -3.70 21.00 -2.46
C LEU A 121 -5.22 21.28 -2.38
N LEU A 122 -5.66 21.99 -1.35
CA LEU A 122 -7.05 22.39 -1.13
C LEU A 122 -7.37 23.78 -1.72
N SER A 123 -6.40 24.47 -2.30
CA SER A 123 -6.60 25.79 -2.93
C SER A 123 -6.83 25.64 -4.45
N PRO A 124 -8.01 25.99 -5.00
CA PRO A 124 -8.24 25.91 -6.43
C PRO A 124 -7.32 26.84 -7.23
N ASP A 125 -6.91 27.98 -6.64
CA ASP A 125 -5.96 28.91 -7.27
C ASP A 125 -4.57 28.29 -7.40
N PHE A 126 -4.12 27.50 -6.41
CA PHE A 126 -2.85 26.78 -6.48
C PHE A 126 -2.85 25.78 -7.64
N TRP A 127 -3.95 25.05 -7.83
CA TRP A 127 -4.12 24.16 -8.98
C TRP A 127 -4.03 24.92 -10.29
N ALA A 128 -4.74 26.04 -10.41
CA ALA A 128 -4.75 26.86 -11.61
C ALA A 128 -3.37 27.41 -11.97
N VAL A 129 -2.56 27.82 -10.98
CA VAL A 129 -1.25 28.43 -11.21
C VAL A 129 -0.12 27.40 -11.37
N HIS A 130 -0.03 26.40 -10.48
CA HIS A 130 1.16 25.55 -10.36
C HIS A 130 1.00 24.15 -10.97
N LEU A 131 -0.22 23.61 -11.03
CA LEU A 131 -0.48 22.25 -11.54
C LEU A 131 -1.02 22.26 -12.98
N VAL A 132 -1.97 23.15 -13.26
CA VAL A 132 -2.65 23.28 -14.55
C VAL A 132 -2.02 24.39 -15.41
N GLY A 133 -1.71 25.54 -14.79
CA GLY A 133 -1.16 26.72 -15.46
C GLY A 133 0.28 26.54 -15.94
N GLY A 134 0.66 27.31 -16.96
CA GLY A 134 2.02 27.33 -17.49
C GLY A 134 2.40 26.06 -18.26
N ALA A 135 1.52 25.58 -19.14
CA ALA A 135 1.78 24.49 -20.07
C ALA A 135 2.56 24.94 -21.32
N GLU A 136 3.18 26.12 -21.33
CA GLU A 136 3.90 26.62 -22.52
C GLU A 136 5.22 25.87 -22.74
N ASP A 137 5.85 25.38 -21.68
CA ASP A 137 7.07 24.57 -21.76
C ASP A 137 6.75 23.09 -22.02
N LYS A 138 6.99 22.64 -23.26
CA LYS A 138 6.81 21.24 -23.70
C LYS A 138 7.53 20.22 -22.80
N GLN A 139 8.64 20.60 -22.16
CA GLN A 139 9.43 19.73 -21.28
C GLN A 139 8.76 19.53 -19.90
N SER A 140 8.05 20.53 -19.40
CA SER A 140 7.43 20.53 -18.06
C SER A 140 6.03 19.93 -18.07
N GLN A 141 5.35 19.93 -19.23
CA GLN A 141 4.03 19.32 -19.41
C GLN A 141 3.91 17.88 -18.91
N PRO A 142 4.77 16.92 -19.29
CA PRO A 142 4.62 15.53 -18.83
C PRO A 142 4.81 15.38 -17.32
N ARG A 143 5.71 16.16 -16.71
CA ARG A 143 5.92 16.18 -15.25
C ARG A 143 4.66 16.69 -14.55
N LYS A 144 4.11 17.83 -15.00
CA LYS A 144 2.86 18.40 -14.45
C LYS A 144 1.67 17.44 -14.60
N GLN A 145 1.54 16.76 -15.73
CA GLN A 145 0.49 15.74 -15.92
C GLN A 145 0.58 14.61 -14.89
N GLN A 146 1.79 14.14 -14.58
CA GLN A 146 1.99 13.14 -13.53
C GLN A 146 1.64 13.66 -12.13
N LEU A 147 2.00 14.92 -11.83
CA LEU A 147 1.64 15.57 -10.57
C LEU A 147 0.12 15.67 -10.42
N VAL A 148 -0.59 16.17 -11.44
CA VAL A 148 -2.05 16.26 -11.47
C VAL A 148 -2.68 14.88 -11.26
N ALA A 149 -2.22 13.85 -11.98
CA ALA A 149 -2.74 12.49 -11.83
C ALA A 149 -2.54 11.92 -10.42
N CYS A 150 -1.40 12.22 -9.78
CA CYS A 150 -1.15 11.81 -8.40
C CYS A 150 -2.00 12.60 -7.39
N ALA A 151 -2.09 13.91 -7.57
CA ALA A 151 -2.88 14.81 -6.75
C ALA A 151 -4.38 14.46 -6.76
N LEU A 152 -4.95 14.20 -7.94
CA LEU A 152 -6.33 13.77 -8.11
C LEU A 152 -6.58 12.41 -7.44
N GLY A 153 -5.68 11.45 -7.64
CA GLY A 153 -5.77 10.13 -7.00
C GLY A 153 -5.69 10.23 -5.47
N PHE A 154 -4.81 11.08 -4.95
CA PHE A 154 -4.68 11.35 -3.52
C PHE A 154 -5.92 12.02 -2.93
N LEU A 155 -6.50 13.03 -3.58
CA LEU A 155 -7.75 13.63 -3.10
C LEU A 155 -8.93 12.64 -3.16
N PHE A 156 -8.96 11.79 -4.18
CA PHE A 156 -9.97 10.74 -4.30
C PHE A 156 -9.87 9.68 -3.18
N THR A 157 -8.68 9.37 -2.65
CA THR A 157 -8.62 8.45 -1.50
C THR A 157 -9.28 9.04 -0.27
N TYR A 158 -9.15 10.36 -0.07
CA TYR A 158 -9.76 11.04 1.07
C TYR A 158 -11.28 11.06 1.02
N THR A 159 -11.90 11.13 -0.16
CA THR A 159 -13.38 11.03 -0.30
C THR A 159 -13.90 9.67 0.17
N ALA A 160 -13.09 8.61 0.07
CA ALA A 160 -13.41 7.28 0.58
C ALA A 160 -13.04 7.09 2.07
N LEU A 161 -11.98 7.75 2.55
CA LEU A 161 -11.58 7.72 3.96
C LEU A 161 -12.58 8.49 4.85
N ILE A 162 -13.04 9.65 4.40
CA ILE A 162 -13.91 10.56 5.14
C ILE A 162 -15.32 10.55 4.53
N ALA A 163 -16.00 9.42 4.66
CA ALA A 163 -17.33 9.22 4.09
C ALA A 163 -18.45 9.79 4.98
N TYR A 164 -18.29 9.68 6.30
CA TYR A 164 -19.27 10.12 7.29
C TYR A 164 -18.72 11.24 8.18
N GLU A 165 -19.62 11.94 8.87
CA GLU A 165 -19.23 13.00 9.81
C GLU A 165 -18.39 12.45 10.98
N SER A 166 -18.63 11.20 11.39
CA SER A 166 -17.77 10.50 12.36
C SER A 166 -16.34 10.32 11.86
N ASP A 167 -16.16 10.00 10.57
CA ASP A 167 -14.84 9.94 9.95
C ASP A 167 -14.17 11.30 9.91
N PHE A 168 -14.95 12.36 9.68
CA PHE A 168 -14.44 13.73 9.66
C PHE A 168 -13.91 14.14 11.03
N ARG A 169 -14.60 13.79 12.11
CA ARG A 169 -14.12 14.00 13.49
C ARG A 169 -12.82 13.24 13.73
N ILE A 170 -12.75 11.97 13.34
CA ILE A 170 -11.50 11.16 13.45
C ILE A 170 -10.37 11.81 12.65
N ALA A 171 -10.64 12.29 11.43
CA ALA A 171 -9.65 12.96 10.59
C ALA A 171 -9.14 14.26 11.23
N SER A 172 -10.04 15.06 11.82
CA SER A 172 -9.71 16.28 12.54
C SER A 172 -8.86 15.99 13.79
N ASP A 173 -9.28 15.02 14.61
CA ASP A 173 -8.58 14.61 15.84
C ASP A 173 -7.16 14.09 15.55
N LYS A 174 -6.97 13.45 14.38
CA LYS A 174 -5.67 12.95 13.92
C LYS A 174 -4.86 13.96 13.11
N GLY A 175 -5.37 15.17 12.90
CA GLY A 175 -4.69 16.21 12.12
C GLY A 175 -4.51 15.87 10.64
N LEU A 176 -5.40 15.04 10.07
CA LEU A 176 -5.36 14.66 8.65
C LEU A 176 -5.95 15.74 7.73
N VAL A 177 -6.82 16.59 8.28
CA VAL A 177 -7.43 17.73 7.60
C VAL A 177 -7.05 19.03 8.34
N PRO A 178 -7.01 20.18 7.65
CA PRO A 178 -6.73 21.46 8.30
C PRO A 178 -7.79 21.78 9.38
N PRO A 179 -7.41 22.44 10.48
CA PRO A 179 -8.33 22.73 11.58
C PRO A 179 -9.46 23.70 11.18
N GLU A 180 -9.27 24.49 10.13
CA GLU A 180 -10.28 25.41 9.60
C GLU A 180 -11.34 24.71 8.74
N MET A 181 -11.09 23.45 8.35
CA MET A 181 -12.02 22.67 7.54
C MET A 181 -13.30 22.38 8.33
N LYS A 182 -14.46 22.63 7.71
CA LYS A 182 -15.78 22.28 8.26
C LYS A 182 -16.41 21.14 7.47
N TRP A 183 -17.29 20.37 8.11
CA TRP A 183 -17.99 19.24 7.48
C TRP A 183 -18.73 19.65 6.19
N ASP A 184 -19.47 20.76 6.20
CA ASP A 184 -20.20 21.21 5.01
C ASP A 184 -19.29 21.54 3.82
N ARG A 185 -18.11 22.11 4.12
CA ARG A 185 -17.08 22.42 3.12
C ARG A 185 -16.44 21.14 2.58
N TRP A 186 -16.12 20.19 3.47
CA TRP A 186 -15.61 18.87 3.09
C TRP A 186 -16.59 18.10 2.21
N ARG A 187 -17.89 18.14 2.56
CA ARG A 187 -18.97 17.51 1.78
C ARG A 187 -19.06 18.11 0.38
N ALA A 188 -19.03 19.45 0.26
CA ALA A 188 -19.07 20.14 -1.02
C ALA A 188 -17.84 19.82 -1.89
N LEU A 189 -16.65 19.84 -1.29
CA LEU A 189 -15.40 19.49 -1.97
C LEU A 189 -15.42 18.04 -2.45
N SER A 190 -15.81 17.11 -1.58
CA SER A 190 -15.87 15.68 -1.89
C SER A 190 -16.85 15.39 -3.03
N ALA A 191 -18.00 16.06 -3.04
CA ALA A 191 -18.97 15.92 -4.11
C ALA A 191 -18.37 16.31 -5.48
N GLN A 192 -17.64 17.43 -5.56
CA GLN A 192 -17.00 17.86 -6.80
C GLN A 192 -15.88 16.90 -7.24
N ILE A 193 -15.04 16.43 -6.31
CA ILE A 193 -13.98 15.46 -6.62
C ILE A 193 -14.57 14.16 -7.15
N VAL A 194 -15.62 13.62 -6.52
CA VAL A 194 -16.26 12.36 -6.95
C VAL A 194 -16.99 12.51 -8.28
N GLN A 195 -17.69 13.63 -8.50
CA GLN A 195 -18.38 13.90 -9.77
C GLN A 195 -17.42 14.03 -10.95
N ASN A 196 -16.25 14.66 -10.73
CA ASN A 196 -15.22 14.86 -11.75
C ASN A 196 -14.20 13.70 -11.82
N HIS A 197 -14.41 12.62 -11.06
CA HIS A 197 -13.46 11.52 -10.97
C HIS A 197 -13.47 10.64 -12.22
N CYS A 198 -12.28 10.34 -12.73
CA CYS A 198 -12.08 9.34 -13.76
C CYS A 198 -10.85 8.49 -13.41
N TYR A 199 -11.01 7.16 -13.40
CA TYR A 199 -9.89 6.26 -13.09
C TYR A 199 -8.74 6.35 -14.11
N ALA A 200 -9.02 6.76 -15.34
CA ALA A 200 -8.01 6.94 -16.39
C ALA A 200 -7.18 8.23 -16.23
N SER A 201 -7.66 9.23 -15.47
CA SER A 201 -6.94 10.48 -15.24
C SER A 201 -6.08 10.49 -13.98
N ILE A 202 -6.21 9.48 -13.12
CA ILE A 202 -5.43 9.35 -11.89
C ILE A 202 -4.24 8.40 -12.05
N ASN A 203 -3.24 8.56 -11.18
CA ASN A 203 -2.11 7.64 -11.16
C ASN A 203 -2.59 6.21 -10.78
N PRO A 204 -2.19 5.16 -11.54
CA PRO A 204 -2.61 3.76 -11.31
C PRO A 204 -2.33 3.20 -9.92
N ARG A 205 -1.44 3.82 -9.15
CA ARG A 205 -1.28 3.53 -7.73
C ARG A 205 -2.62 3.64 -6.99
N TYR A 206 -3.36 4.72 -7.22
CA TYR A 206 -4.59 5.03 -6.50
C TYR A 206 -5.80 4.20 -6.93
N TRP A 207 -5.64 3.29 -7.91
CA TRP A 207 -6.61 2.21 -8.14
C TRP A 207 -6.65 1.24 -6.96
N TYR A 208 -5.56 1.17 -6.21
CA TYR A 208 -5.44 0.39 -4.99
C TYR A 208 -5.47 1.32 -3.78
N GLY A 209 -6.48 1.18 -2.93
CA GLY A 209 -6.53 1.88 -1.65
C GLY A 209 -5.50 1.33 -0.67
N GLU A 210 -5.86 0.27 0.05
CA GLU A 210 -5.04 -0.26 1.14
C GLU A 210 -4.01 -1.29 0.68
N LEU A 211 -2.73 -1.04 0.97
CA LEU A 211 -1.65 -1.96 0.66
C LEU A 211 -0.93 -2.53 1.88
N ARG A 212 -0.71 -3.85 1.87
CA ARG A 212 0.06 -4.54 2.92
C ARG A 212 1.56 -4.31 2.76
N LEU A 213 2.18 -3.66 3.75
CA LEU A 213 3.63 -3.44 3.80
C LEU A 213 4.43 -4.75 3.81
N SER A 214 3.93 -5.79 4.48
CA SER A 214 4.62 -7.08 4.54
C SER A 214 4.81 -7.72 3.17
N ARG A 215 3.80 -7.60 2.30
CA ARG A 215 3.83 -8.11 0.92
C ARG A 215 4.68 -7.21 0.03
N LEU A 216 4.59 -5.90 0.21
CA LEU A 216 5.42 -4.93 -0.50
C LEU A 216 6.91 -5.14 -0.19
N ASN A 217 7.26 -5.36 1.08
CA ASN A 217 8.62 -5.73 1.49
C ASN A 217 9.11 -7.02 0.82
N LYS A 218 8.24 -8.04 0.68
CA LYS A 218 8.58 -9.28 -0.04
C LYS A 218 8.84 -9.02 -1.53
N ILE A 219 8.01 -8.21 -2.19
CA ILE A 219 8.20 -7.85 -3.60
C ILE A 219 9.56 -7.15 -3.80
N TYR A 220 9.89 -6.17 -2.96
CA TYR A 220 11.17 -5.45 -3.05
C TYR A 220 12.38 -6.35 -2.81
N ARG A 221 12.28 -7.29 -1.86
CA ARG A 221 13.35 -8.26 -1.61
C ARG A 221 13.56 -9.23 -2.76
N VAL A 222 12.47 -9.74 -3.34
CA VAL A 222 12.52 -10.81 -4.36
C VAL A 222 12.79 -10.23 -5.76
N ARG A 223 12.10 -9.16 -6.16
CA ARG A 223 12.18 -8.63 -7.53
C ARG A 223 13.37 -7.69 -7.73
N LEU A 224 13.62 -6.81 -6.76
CA LEU A 224 14.59 -5.73 -6.91
C LEU A 224 15.93 -6.05 -6.23
N GLY A 225 16.12 -7.27 -5.72
CA GLY A 225 17.39 -7.73 -5.15
C GLY A 225 17.80 -7.05 -3.84
N TYR A 226 16.94 -6.22 -3.24
CA TYR A 226 17.22 -5.56 -1.97
C TYR A 226 17.01 -6.49 -0.77
N VAL A 227 17.82 -7.55 -0.67
CA VAL A 227 17.68 -8.61 0.36
C VAL A 227 17.64 -8.03 1.78
N LEU A 228 18.40 -6.96 2.04
CA LEU A 228 18.53 -6.30 3.35
C LEU A 228 17.69 -5.02 3.50
N ARG A 229 17.12 -4.47 2.42
CA ARG A 229 16.40 -3.18 2.44
C ARG A 229 15.02 -3.35 1.81
N GLY A 230 14.03 -3.69 2.63
CA GLY A 230 12.62 -3.72 2.22
C GLY A 230 12.11 -2.35 1.77
N TYR A 231 10.83 -2.30 1.40
CA TYR A 231 10.16 -1.07 0.98
C TYR A 231 10.16 0.02 2.06
N SER A 232 9.96 -0.34 3.33
CA SER A 232 10.14 0.59 4.45
C SER A 232 10.59 -0.16 5.71
N LYS A 233 11.51 0.46 6.47
CA LYS A 233 12.03 -0.08 7.74
C LYS A 233 11.06 0.12 8.91
N VAL A 234 10.05 0.98 8.76
CA VAL A 234 9.11 1.39 9.83
C VAL A 234 8.40 0.20 10.50
N ALA A 235 8.26 -0.93 9.79
CA ALA A 235 7.68 -2.16 10.35
C ALA A 235 8.58 -3.40 10.23
N SER A 236 9.87 -3.24 9.90
CA SER A 236 10.75 -4.40 9.64
C SER A 236 11.14 -5.17 10.90
N HIS A 237 11.33 -4.49 12.04
CA HIS A 237 11.76 -5.13 13.29
C HIS A 237 10.73 -6.13 13.83
N ALA A 238 9.45 -5.76 13.75
CA ALA A 238 8.36 -6.58 14.26
C ALA A 238 8.06 -7.83 13.40
N VAL A 239 8.65 -7.96 12.20
CA VAL A 239 8.44 -9.13 11.32
C VAL A 239 9.45 -10.23 11.60
N TYR A 240 10.66 -9.90 12.05
CA TYR A 240 11.68 -10.91 12.36
C TYR A 240 11.36 -11.65 13.67
N GLU A 241 10.86 -10.91 14.67
CA GLU A 241 10.43 -11.46 15.96
C GLU A 241 9.25 -12.43 15.82
N ASP A 242 8.18 -12.02 15.11
CA ASP A 242 7.02 -12.89 14.83
C ASP A 242 7.43 -14.14 14.02
N LEU A 243 8.27 -13.98 12.99
CA LEU A 243 8.74 -15.12 12.20
C LEU A 243 9.60 -16.08 13.02
N LEU A 244 10.41 -15.59 13.96
CA LEU A 244 11.19 -16.47 14.82
C LEU A 244 10.28 -17.16 15.83
N GLN A 245 9.39 -16.46 16.53
CA GLN A 245 8.51 -17.06 17.54
C GLN A 245 7.54 -18.09 16.94
N ASP A 246 6.85 -17.75 15.84
CA ASP A 246 5.84 -18.61 15.23
C ASP A 246 6.46 -19.86 14.56
N ASN A 247 7.62 -19.70 13.91
CA ASN A 247 8.29 -20.82 13.27
C ASN A 247 9.08 -21.67 14.27
N PHE A 248 9.54 -21.12 15.39
CA PHE A 248 10.27 -21.88 16.40
C PHE A 248 9.39 -22.92 17.07
N ALA A 249 8.13 -22.60 17.39
CA ALA A 249 7.18 -23.58 17.93
C ALA A 249 6.94 -24.74 16.95
N THR A 250 6.82 -24.43 15.65
CA THR A 250 6.63 -25.43 14.59
C THR A 250 7.88 -26.29 14.38
N LEU A 251 9.07 -25.67 14.35
CA LEU A 251 10.35 -26.38 14.24
C LEU A 251 10.61 -27.26 15.47
N ALA A 252 10.30 -26.77 16.67
CA ALA A 252 10.40 -27.52 17.91
C ALA A 252 9.43 -28.71 17.93
N ALA A 253 8.21 -28.57 17.41
CA ALA A 253 7.27 -29.68 17.27
C ALA A 253 7.79 -30.76 16.32
N ILE A 254 8.36 -30.37 15.16
CA ILE A 254 8.97 -31.31 14.21
C ILE A 254 10.18 -32.01 14.85
N LEU A 255 11.05 -31.27 15.53
CA LEU A 255 12.20 -31.82 16.25
C LEU A 255 11.78 -32.78 17.36
N GLY A 256 10.79 -32.40 18.16
CA GLY A 256 10.22 -33.24 19.22
C GLY A 256 9.65 -34.53 18.66
N TYR A 257 8.95 -34.46 17.52
CA TYR A 257 8.47 -35.63 16.81
C TYR A 257 9.61 -36.56 16.37
N VAL A 258 10.65 -36.01 15.73
CA VAL A 258 11.83 -36.77 15.30
C VAL A 258 12.51 -37.44 16.50
N VAL A 259 12.66 -36.75 17.63
CA VAL A 259 13.23 -37.30 18.86
C VAL A 259 12.37 -38.44 19.43
N ILE A 260 11.04 -38.31 19.43
CA ILE A 260 10.13 -39.39 19.87
C ILE A 260 10.29 -40.64 18.99
N VAL A 261 10.36 -40.46 17.66
CA VAL A 261 10.55 -41.59 16.74
C VAL A 261 11.93 -42.23 16.92
N LEU A 262 12.99 -41.42 17.06
CA LEU A 262 14.35 -41.92 17.26
C LEU A 262 14.49 -42.66 18.60
N THR A 263 13.87 -42.16 19.67
CA THR A 263 13.89 -42.83 20.99
C THR A 263 13.09 -44.14 20.97
N ALA A 264 11.93 -44.17 20.33
CA ALA A 264 11.18 -45.41 20.13
C ALA A 264 11.99 -46.46 19.33
N MET A 265 12.70 -46.02 18.29
CA MET A 265 13.58 -46.88 17.49
C MET A 265 14.77 -47.40 18.29
N GLN A 266 15.40 -46.54 19.10
CA GLN A 266 16.51 -46.91 19.99
C GLN A 266 16.08 -47.93 21.06
N VAL A 267 14.90 -47.74 21.66
CA VAL A 267 14.33 -48.68 22.65
C VAL A 267 13.99 -50.03 22.03
N GLY A 268 13.45 -50.03 20.80
CA GLY A 268 13.17 -51.26 20.05
C GLY A 268 14.42 -52.06 19.71
N LEU A 269 15.52 -51.38 19.36
CA LEU A 269 16.80 -52.02 19.02
C LEU A 269 17.58 -52.55 20.24
N ALA A 270 17.33 -52.01 21.45
CA ALA A 270 18.11 -52.31 22.66
C ALA A 270 17.50 -53.39 23.59
N THR A 271 16.37 -54.01 23.21
CA THR A 271 15.65 -54.94 24.10
C THR A 271 15.85 -56.41 23.70
N ASP A 272 16.85 -57.07 24.30
CA ASP A 272 17.22 -58.47 23.99
C ASP A 272 16.18 -59.53 24.40
N ARG A 273 15.22 -59.20 25.28
CA ARG A 273 14.20 -60.16 25.78
C ARG A 273 13.01 -60.43 24.84
N LEU A 274 12.87 -59.68 23.75
CA LEU A 274 11.78 -59.82 22.77
C LEU A 274 12.26 -60.14 21.34
N VAL A 275 13.56 -60.39 21.18
CA VAL A 275 14.19 -60.70 19.88
C VAL A 275 13.71 -62.03 19.29
N GLY A 276 13.14 -62.93 20.11
CA GLY A 276 12.68 -64.26 19.67
C GLY A 276 11.19 -64.40 19.32
N ASP A 277 10.34 -63.39 19.58
CA ASP A 277 8.90 -63.48 19.34
C ASP A 277 8.51 -62.82 18.00
N SER A 278 8.12 -63.66 17.03
CA SER A 278 7.75 -63.22 15.67
C SER A 278 6.48 -62.36 15.65
N SER A 279 5.58 -62.53 16.63
CA SER A 279 4.38 -61.71 16.75
C SER A 279 4.72 -60.28 17.15
N PHE A 280 5.59 -60.13 18.16
CA PHE A 280 6.04 -58.83 18.64
C PHE A 280 6.88 -58.08 17.59
N GLN A 281 7.74 -58.77 16.84
CA GLN A 281 8.50 -58.17 15.73
C GLN A 281 7.58 -57.64 14.61
N SER A 282 6.53 -58.39 14.27
CA SER A 282 5.58 -58.01 13.21
C SER A 282 4.76 -56.77 13.60
N VAL A 283 4.31 -56.71 14.86
CA VAL A 283 3.59 -55.55 15.41
C VAL A 283 4.52 -54.33 15.51
N SER A 284 5.75 -54.51 15.98
CA SER A 284 6.75 -53.44 16.08
C SER A 284 7.14 -52.88 14.72
N TYR A 285 7.30 -53.74 13.71
CA TYR A 285 7.55 -53.31 12.33
C TYR A 285 6.37 -52.49 11.78
N GLY A 286 5.13 -52.98 11.94
CA GLY A 286 3.93 -52.26 11.50
C GLY A 286 3.80 -50.89 12.17
N PHE A 287 4.04 -50.82 13.48
CA PHE A 287 4.01 -49.57 14.24
C PHE A 287 5.11 -48.58 13.83
N THR A 288 6.32 -49.08 13.53
CA THR A 288 7.44 -48.25 13.07
C THR A 288 7.15 -47.66 11.69
N VAL A 289 6.67 -48.49 10.76
CA VAL A 289 6.28 -48.03 9.42
C VAL A 289 5.12 -47.03 9.50
N PHE A 290 4.11 -47.31 10.32
CA PHE A 290 2.98 -46.38 10.55
C PHE A 290 3.44 -45.04 11.13
N SER A 291 4.32 -45.07 12.15
CA SER A 291 4.86 -43.86 12.78
C SER A 291 5.72 -43.03 11.83
N ILE A 292 6.38 -43.62 10.83
CA ILE A 292 7.11 -42.84 9.82
C ILE A 292 6.17 -42.32 8.73
N LEU A 293 5.26 -43.17 8.25
CA LEU A 293 4.45 -42.90 7.08
C LEU A 293 3.25 -41.98 7.37
N ALA A 294 2.59 -42.13 8.53
CA ALA A 294 1.41 -41.35 8.88
C ALA A 294 1.68 -39.83 8.97
N PRO A 295 2.75 -39.35 9.65
CA PRO A 295 3.10 -37.92 9.63
C PRO A 295 3.52 -37.42 8.26
N LEU A 296 4.22 -38.25 7.47
CA LEU A 296 4.61 -37.87 6.11
C LEU A 296 3.37 -37.64 5.23
N ILE A 297 2.41 -38.57 5.28
CA ILE A 297 1.13 -38.45 4.59
C ILE A 297 0.37 -37.21 5.10
N ALA A 298 0.33 -36.98 6.41
CA ALA A 298 -0.31 -35.81 6.99
C ALA A 298 0.33 -34.50 6.51
N CYS A 299 1.66 -34.41 6.48
CA CYS A 299 2.39 -33.25 5.96
C CYS A 299 2.07 -33.00 4.48
N VAL A 300 2.06 -34.05 3.65
CA VAL A 300 1.71 -33.95 2.23
C VAL A 300 0.26 -33.51 2.04
N ALA A 301 -0.67 -34.06 2.83
CA ALA A 301 -2.08 -33.70 2.79
C ALA A 301 -2.30 -32.23 3.19
N ILE A 302 -1.69 -31.78 4.30
CA ILE A 302 -1.74 -30.39 4.75
C ILE A 302 -1.16 -29.46 3.69
N PHE A 303 0.00 -29.82 3.11
CA PHE A 303 0.61 -29.05 2.03
C PHE A 303 -0.31 -28.94 0.81
N GLY A 304 -0.94 -30.05 0.40
CA GLY A 304 -1.91 -30.06 -0.69
C GLY A 304 -3.11 -29.15 -0.43
N VAL A 305 -3.67 -29.17 0.78
CA VAL A 305 -4.76 -28.26 1.19
C VAL A 305 -4.31 -26.80 1.14
N VAL A 306 -3.13 -26.47 1.67
CA VAL A 306 -2.58 -25.10 1.65
C VAL A 306 -2.39 -24.61 0.22
N VAL A 307 -1.84 -25.44 -0.67
CA VAL A 307 -1.68 -25.12 -2.10
C VAL A 307 -3.04 -24.89 -2.76
N ALA A 308 -4.03 -25.74 -2.51
CA ALA A 308 -5.38 -25.58 -3.06
C ALA A 308 -6.04 -24.28 -2.57
N MET A 309 -5.94 -23.96 -1.27
CA MET A 309 -6.45 -22.71 -0.70
C MET A 309 -5.75 -21.48 -1.31
N PHE A 310 -4.43 -21.57 -1.54
CA PHE A 310 -3.65 -20.51 -2.15
C PHE A 310 -4.05 -20.27 -3.62
N VAL A 311 -4.15 -21.34 -4.42
CA VAL A 311 -4.56 -21.26 -5.83
C VAL A 311 -5.99 -20.73 -5.95
N SER A 312 -6.92 -21.21 -5.11
CA SER A 312 -8.29 -20.69 -5.06
C SER A 312 -8.32 -19.19 -4.73
N SER A 313 -7.62 -18.77 -3.68
CA SER A 313 -7.52 -17.36 -3.28
C SER A 313 -6.90 -16.49 -4.36
N TRP A 314 -5.89 -17.00 -5.07
CA TRP A 314 -5.28 -16.34 -6.22
C TRP A 314 -6.29 -16.16 -7.34
N MET A 315 -6.96 -17.23 -7.76
CA MET A 315 -7.95 -17.19 -8.84
C MET A 315 -9.06 -16.18 -8.54
N VAL A 316 -9.65 -16.23 -7.35
CA VAL A 316 -10.68 -15.28 -6.91
C VAL A 316 -10.17 -13.84 -6.97
N THR A 317 -8.93 -13.60 -6.52
CA THR A 317 -8.34 -12.26 -6.55
C THR A 317 -8.11 -11.75 -7.97
N LYS A 318 -7.65 -12.62 -8.89
CA LYS A 318 -7.42 -12.25 -10.30
C LYS A 318 -8.71 -12.05 -11.08
N VAL A 319 -9.74 -12.85 -10.82
CA VAL A 319 -11.07 -12.65 -11.40
C VAL A 319 -11.67 -11.32 -10.92
N TYR A 320 -11.58 -11.04 -9.61
CA TYR A 320 -12.02 -9.77 -9.05
C TYR A 320 -11.27 -8.58 -9.67
N GLU A 321 -9.93 -8.66 -9.77
CA GLU A 321 -9.10 -7.62 -10.38
C GLU A 321 -9.52 -7.35 -11.84
N ARG A 322 -9.74 -8.40 -12.63
CA ARG A 322 -10.17 -8.26 -14.03
C ARG A 322 -11.54 -7.60 -14.13
N LYS A 323 -12.53 -8.07 -13.36
CA LYS A 323 -13.88 -7.50 -13.34
C LYS A 323 -13.82 -6.03 -12.92
N ARG A 324 -13.03 -5.71 -11.90
CA ARG A 324 -12.96 -4.35 -11.39
C ARG A 324 -12.26 -3.38 -12.34
N PHE A 325 -11.23 -3.81 -13.07
CA PHE A 325 -10.63 -2.99 -14.13
C PHE A 325 -11.61 -2.71 -15.27
N GLN A 326 -12.48 -3.67 -15.63
CA GLN A 326 -13.54 -3.45 -16.60
C GLN A 326 -14.57 -2.42 -16.10
N GLU A 327 -15.01 -2.53 -14.85
CA GLU A 327 -15.94 -1.55 -14.24
C GLU A 327 -15.33 -0.14 -14.13
N MET A 328 -14.02 -0.04 -13.95
CA MET A 328 -13.31 1.24 -13.91
C MET A 328 -13.01 1.80 -15.31
N GLY A 329 -13.23 1.03 -16.37
CA GLY A 329 -12.94 1.43 -17.75
C GLY A 329 -11.45 1.65 -18.02
N VAL A 330 -10.56 0.98 -17.27
CA VAL A 330 -9.12 1.13 -17.40
C VAL A 330 -8.45 -0.16 -17.82
N GLU A 331 -7.47 -0.06 -18.72
CA GLU A 331 -6.62 -1.18 -19.09
C GLU A 331 -5.26 -1.08 -18.37
N PRO A 332 -4.81 -2.15 -17.70
CA PRO A 332 -3.51 -2.17 -17.06
C PRO A 332 -2.39 -2.18 -18.11
N PHE A 333 -1.78 -1.03 -18.34
CA PHE A 333 -0.72 -0.80 -19.34
C PHE A 333 0.48 -1.77 -19.24
N TRP A 334 0.76 -2.28 -18.03
CA TRP A 334 1.83 -3.27 -17.81
C TRP A 334 1.51 -4.67 -18.38
N ARG A 335 0.28 -4.93 -18.81
CA ARG A 335 -0.04 -6.17 -19.55
C ARG A 335 0.53 -6.14 -20.97
N ASP A 336 0.67 -4.96 -21.57
CA ASP A 336 1.27 -4.80 -22.89
C ASP A 336 2.79 -4.68 -22.84
N GLN A 337 3.36 -4.03 -21.81
CA GLN A 337 4.82 -4.05 -21.59
C GLN A 337 5.40 -5.48 -21.43
N LYS A 338 4.60 -6.43 -20.91
CA LYS A 338 4.99 -7.85 -20.86
C LYS A 338 5.11 -8.51 -22.24
N LYS A 339 4.42 -8.00 -23.27
CA LYS A 339 4.55 -8.48 -24.65
C LYS A 339 5.80 -7.93 -25.35
N GLU A 340 6.28 -6.75 -24.97
CA GLU A 340 7.44 -6.09 -25.60
C GLU A 340 8.77 -6.23 -24.84
N GLY A 341 8.80 -6.95 -23.71
CA GLY A 341 10.05 -7.42 -23.08
C GLY A 341 10.98 -6.34 -22.51
N ARG A 342 10.59 -5.06 -22.46
CA ARG A 342 11.44 -3.97 -21.94
C ARG A 342 10.90 -3.41 -20.63
N TYR A 343 11.50 -3.86 -19.53
CA TYR A 343 11.62 -2.98 -18.37
C TYR A 343 12.79 -2.05 -18.70
N GLU A 344 12.51 -0.79 -19.05
CA GLU A 344 13.55 0.22 -18.94
C GLU A 344 13.93 0.29 -17.47
N GLN A 345 15.11 -0.28 -17.15
CA GLN A 345 15.73 -0.06 -15.86
C GLN A 345 15.95 1.44 -15.75
N VAL A 346 15.20 2.09 -14.85
CA VAL A 346 15.54 3.42 -14.39
C VAL A 346 16.91 3.28 -13.73
N ALA A 347 17.92 3.75 -14.45
CA ALA A 347 19.30 3.73 -14.00
C ALA A 347 19.37 4.35 -12.60
N ALA A 348 19.92 3.59 -11.65
CA ALA A 348 20.36 4.15 -10.40
C ALA A 348 21.44 5.20 -10.70
N LYS A 349 21.12 6.46 -10.40
CA LYS A 349 22.09 7.49 -10.06
C LYS A 349 21.67 8.13 -8.76
#